data_AF-A0A952WMA2-F1
#
_entry.id   AF-A0A952WMA2-F1
#
_cell.length_a   1.000
_cell.length_b   1.000
_cell.length_c   1.000
_cell.angle_alpha   90.00
_cell.angle_beta   90.00
_cell.angle_gamma   90.00
#
_symmetry.space_group_name_H-M   'P 1'
#
loop_
_entity.id
_entity.type
_entity.pdbx_description
1 polymer ?
#
loop_
_entity_poly.entity_id
_entity_poly.type
_entity_poly.pdbx_seq_one_letter_code
_entity_poly.pdbx_strand_id
1 'polypeptide(L)'
;MSTRVLSHLLVWAVLAVFVFPLLTGCENKVTIETYDSIQTGMTQSQVEELLGGAGEHEQIGGVSVGAEGLMSSAKQGQDKTYVWKRDGGTISVTFRDGKVIDKGKLGL
;
A
#
# COMPACT_ATOMS: atom_id res chain seq x y z
N MET A 1 58.19 5.62 -1.38
CA MET A 1 57.28 4.45 -1.47
C MET A 1 57.32 3.78 -0.11
N SER A 2 56.28 3.71 0.72
CA SER A 2 54.88 3.39 0.47
C SER A 2 54.02 3.95 1.63
N THR A 3 53.13 4.90 1.35
CA THR A 3 52.20 5.48 2.34
C THR A 3 50.84 5.76 1.69
N ARG A 4 50.15 4.74 1.18
CA ARG A 4 48.80 4.95 0.60
C ARG A 4 47.74 3.89 0.92
N VAL A 5 48.04 2.82 1.64
CA VAL A 5 47.09 1.69 1.79
C VAL A 5 46.52 1.49 3.19
N LEU A 6 46.97 2.24 4.20
CA LEU A 6 46.51 2.02 5.60
C LEU A 6 45.50 3.04 6.13
N SER A 7 45.10 4.05 5.35
CA SER A 7 44.19 5.12 5.81
C SER A 7 42.72 4.93 5.41
N HIS A 8 42.39 3.90 4.62
CA HIS A 8 41.02 3.67 4.12
C HIS A 8 40.30 2.50 4.81
N LEU A 9 40.90 1.88 5.83
CA LEU A 9 40.33 0.73 6.53
C LEU A 9 39.70 1.05 7.89
N LEU A 10 39.76 2.30 8.35
CA LEU A 10 39.25 2.70 9.68
C LEU A 10 38.15 3.77 9.67
N VAL A 11 37.74 4.26 8.49
CA VAL A 11 36.69 5.30 8.37
C VAL A 11 35.47 4.76 7.62
N TRP A 12 35.04 3.55 7.96
CA TRP A 12 33.75 3.03 7.46
C TRP A 12 32.94 2.29 8.54
N ALA A 13 33.20 2.61 9.81
CA ALA A 13 32.57 1.97 10.96
C ALA A 13 31.58 2.85 11.73
N VAL A 14 31.32 4.10 11.30
CA VAL A 14 30.50 5.04 12.10
C VAL A 14 29.63 5.93 11.22
N LEU A 15 28.63 5.36 10.50
CA LEU A 15 27.48 6.14 9.99
C LEU A 15 26.41 5.25 9.33
N ALA A 16 25.70 4.44 10.12
CA ALA A 16 24.33 4.00 9.78
C ALA A 16 23.64 3.33 10.98
N VAL A 17 23.84 3.85 12.20
CA VAL A 17 22.86 3.62 13.27
C VAL A 17 21.76 4.65 13.05
N PHE A 18 20.98 4.49 11.98
CA PHE A 18 19.68 5.13 11.87
C PHE A 18 18.66 4.12 12.39
N VAL A 19 18.65 4.03 13.72
CA VAL A 19 17.53 3.52 14.49
C VAL A 19 16.34 4.40 14.13
N PHE A 20 15.55 3.99 13.13
CA PHE A 20 14.15 4.35 13.08
C PHE A 20 13.44 3.30 13.93
N PRO A 21 13.03 3.61 15.17
CA PRO A 21 12.07 2.77 15.83
C PRO A 21 10.81 2.88 14.97
N LEU A 22 10.48 1.80 14.26
CA LEU A 22 9.15 1.63 13.68
C LEU A 22 8.19 1.61 14.86
N LEU A 23 7.76 2.79 15.26
CA LEU A 23 6.57 3.03 16.04
C LEU A 23 5.45 2.37 15.24
N THR A 24 5.18 1.11 15.54
CA THR A 24 3.96 0.41 15.16
C THR A 24 2.84 1.00 15.99
N GLY A 25 2.55 2.28 15.76
CA GLY A 25 1.26 2.83 16.08
C GLY A 25 0.27 2.09 15.20
N CYS A 26 -0.73 1.46 15.82
CA CYS A 26 -1.98 1.13 15.15
C CYS A 26 -2.69 2.45 14.76
N GLU A 27 -2.04 3.28 13.95
CA GLU A 27 -2.65 4.41 13.30
C GLU A 27 -3.62 3.86 12.27
N ASN A 28 -4.86 4.35 12.32
CA ASN A 28 -5.86 3.98 11.35
C ASN A 28 -5.48 4.60 10.00
N LYS A 29 -4.82 3.83 9.13
CA LYS A 29 -4.33 4.30 7.82
C LYS A 29 -5.39 4.25 6.71
N VAL A 30 -6.63 3.96 7.02
CA VAL A 30 -7.75 4.04 6.08
C VAL A 30 -8.40 5.41 6.29
N THR A 31 -7.87 6.44 5.61
CA THR A 31 -8.28 7.84 5.72
C THR A 31 -8.41 8.49 4.34
N ILE A 32 -8.96 9.70 4.28
CA ILE A 32 -9.02 10.50 3.04
C ILE A 32 -7.62 10.72 2.48
N GLU A 33 -6.63 11.02 3.33
CA GLU A 33 -5.26 11.34 2.91
C GLU A 33 -4.55 10.15 2.25
N THR A 34 -4.71 8.95 2.82
CA THR A 34 -4.12 7.74 2.22
C THR A 34 -4.88 7.33 0.96
N TYR A 35 -6.21 7.49 0.92
CA TYR A 35 -6.98 7.31 -0.31
C TYR A 35 -6.50 8.23 -1.44
N ASP A 36 -6.33 9.51 -1.18
CA ASP A 36 -5.86 10.49 -2.17
C ASP A 36 -4.44 10.22 -2.64
N SER A 37 -3.60 9.64 -1.76
CA SER A 37 -2.24 9.22 -2.09
C SER A 37 -2.17 8.04 -3.06
N ILE A 38 -3.20 7.19 -3.13
CA ILE A 38 -3.24 6.05 -4.06
C ILE A 38 -3.39 6.58 -5.50
N GLN A 39 -2.46 6.20 -6.37
CA GLN A 39 -2.47 6.60 -7.77
C GLN A 39 -2.53 5.38 -8.69
N THR A 40 -3.09 5.57 -9.88
CA THR A 40 -3.03 4.57 -10.95
C THR A 40 -1.57 4.21 -11.26
N GLY A 41 -1.28 2.94 -11.50
CA GLY A 41 0.09 2.46 -11.76
C GLY A 41 0.90 2.09 -10.52
N MET A 42 0.40 2.37 -9.30
CA MET A 42 1.00 1.83 -8.07
C MET A 42 0.88 0.31 -8.02
N THR A 43 1.83 -0.36 -7.37
CA THR A 43 1.75 -1.81 -7.11
C THR A 43 0.88 -2.09 -5.88
N GLN A 44 0.42 -3.33 -5.76
CA GLN A 44 -0.30 -3.78 -4.56
C GLN A 44 0.50 -3.51 -3.27
N SER A 45 1.79 -3.84 -3.24
CA SER A 45 2.63 -3.61 -2.05
C SER A 45 2.76 -2.13 -1.67
N GLN A 46 2.80 -1.23 -2.65
CA GLN A 46 2.80 0.21 -2.36
C GLN A 46 1.49 0.65 -1.72
N VAL A 47 0.36 0.11 -2.20
CA VAL A 47 -0.96 0.38 -1.61
C VAL A 47 -1.06 -0.20 -0.19
N GLU A 48 -0.57 -1.41 0.03
CA GLU A 48 -0.56 -2.05 1.35
C GLU A 48 0.29 -1.28 2.37
N GLU A 49 1.42 -0.73 1.94
CA GLU A 49 2.27 0.13 2.79
C GLU A 49 1.55 1.44 3.18
N LEU A 50 0.84 2.05 2.22
CA LEU A 50 0.02 3.25 2.47
C LEU A 50 -1.15 2.97 3.41
N LEU A 51 -1.84 1.83 3.23
CA LEU A 51 -3.05 1.47 3.98
C LEU A 51 -2.78 0.66 5.25
N GLY A 52 -1.50 0.39 5.56
CA GLY A 52 -1.09 -0.21 6.82
C GLY A 52 -1.37 -1.71 6.92
N GLY A 53 -1.30 -2.44 5.80
CA GLY A 53 -1.40 -3.89 5.76
C GLY A 53 -2.04 -4.42 4.47
N ALA A 54 -2.13 -5.75 4.41
CA ALA A 54 -2.77 -6.46 3.31
C ALA A 54 -4.28 -6.16 3.25
N GLY A 55 -4.79 -5.94 2.04
CA GLY A 55 -6.23 -5.84 1.79
C GLY A 55 -6.87 -7.22 1.70
N GLU A 56 -8.17 -7.29 1.96
CA GLU A 56 -8.95 -8.50 1.73
C GLU A 56 -9.29 -8.60 0.24
N HIS A 57 -8.92 -9.72 -0.40
CA HIS A 57 -9.26 -9.95 -1.80
C HIS A 57 -10.76 -10.21 -1.94
N GLU A 58 -11.44 -9.36 -2.71
CA GLU A 58 -12.84 -9.56 -3.02
C GLU A 58 -12.96 -10.63 -4.11
N GLN A 59 -13.22 -11.87 -3.71
CA GLN A 59 -13.54 -12.93 -4.66
C GLN A 59 -14.94 -12.68 -5.21
N ILE A 60 -15.01 -12.07 -6.40
CA ILE A 60 -16.25 -11.78 -7.11
C ILE A 60 -16.82 -13.11 -7.66
N GLY A 61 -17.45 -13.88 -6.78
CA GLY A 61 -18.36 -14.97 -7.13
C GLY A 61 -19.75 -14.42 -7.40
N GLY A 62 -19.87 -13.55 -8.42
CA GLY A 62 -21.13 -12.94 -8.82
C GLY A 62 -21.72 -11.98 -7.77
N VAL A 63 -21.72 -10.68 -8.08
CA VAL A 63 -22.46 -9.65 -7.34
C VAL A 63 -22.21 -9.59 -5.81
N SER A 64 -21.04 -9.15 -5.39
CA SER A 64 -20.90 -8.59 -4.03
C SER A 64 -21.37 -7.14 -4.02
N VAL A 65 -22.69 -7.00 -3.88
CA VAL A 65 -23.37 -5.75 -3.52
C VAL A 65 -23.00 -5.41 -2.08
N GLY A 66 -22.30 -4.29 -1.88
CA GLY A 66 -22.00 -3.76 -0.55
C GLY A 66 -21.75 -2.26 -0.60
N ALA A 67 -22.78 -1.51 -0.22
CA ALA A 67 -22.88 -0.05 -0.10
C ALA A 67 -22.85 0.74 -1.41
N GLU A 68 -23.82 1.65 -1.53
CA GLU A 68 -24.08 2.47 -2.70
C GLU A 68 -22.80 3.07 -3.31
N GLY A 69 -22.44 2.64 -4.52
CA GLY A 69 -21.45 3.31 -5.37
C GLY A 69 -20.14 2.57 -5.65
N LEU A 70 -19.84 1.46 -4.98
CA LEU A 70 -18.68 0.62 -5.31
C LEU A 70 -18.99 -0.32 -6.49
N MET A 71 -19.44 0.24 -7.62
CA MET A 71 -19.59 -0.51 -8.86
C MET A 71 -18.23 -0.58 -9.58
N SER A 72 -17.25 -1.25 -8.95
CA SER A 72 -15.99 -1.54 -9.65
C SER A 72 -16.33 -2.52 -10.76
N SER A 73 -16.28 -1.98 -11.98
CA SER A 73 -16.48 -2.70 -13.24
C SER A 73 -15.30 -3.64 -13.47
N ALA A 74 -15.11 -4.63 -12.59
CA ALA A 74 -14.14 -5.69 -12.79
C ALA A 74 -14.62 -6.47 -14.02
N LYS A 75 -14.02 -6.18 -15.18
CA LYS A 75 -14.29 -6.97 -16.37
C LYS A 75 -13.74 -8.36 -16.07
N GLN A 76 -14.67 -9.31 -16.01
CA GLN A 76 -14.47 -10.71 -15.71
C GLN A 76 -13.20 -11.27 -16.38
N GLY A 77 -12.17 -11.55 -15.57
CA GLY A 77 -11.04 -12.40 -15.95
C GLY A 77 -9.66 -12.00 -15.42
N GLN A 78 -9.35 -10.70 -15.33
CA GLN A 78 -7.97 -10.25 -15.02
C GLN A 78 -7.87 -9.18 -13.94
N ASP A 79 -8.98 -8.52 -13.62
CA ASP A 79 -9.02 -7.48 -12.60
C ASP A 79 -9.16 -8.12 -11.22
N LYS A 80 -8.34 -7.66 -10.27
CA LYS A 80 -8.41 -8.09 -8.86
C LYS A 80 -8.75 -6.89 -7.99
N THR A 81 -9.80 -6.99 -7.20
CA THR A 81 -10.18 -5.93 -6.26
C THR A 81 -9.81 -6.34 -4.85
N TYR A 82 -9.14 -5.45 -4.13
CA TYR A 82 -8.81 -5.60 -2.72
C TYR A 82 -9.49 -4.51 -1.92
N VAL A 83 -9.91 -4.85 -0.69
CA VAL A 83 -10.67 -3.99 0.18
C VAL A 83 -9.97 -3.84 1.53
N TRP A 84 -9.89 -2.61 2.02
CA TRP A 84 -9.38 -2.27 3.35
C TRP A 84 -10.52 -1.64 4.15
N LYS A 85 -10.93 -2.30 5.23
CA LYS A 85 -12.00 -1.84 6.14
C LYS A 85 -11.42 -1.50 7.51
N ARG A 86 -11.82 -0.36 8.07
CA ARG A 86 -11.53 0.06 9.45
C ARG A 86 -12.73 0.82 10.03
N ASP A 87 -12.72 1.07 11.34
CA ASP A 87 -13.83 1.68 12.10
C ASP A 87 -14.35 3.02 11.55
N GLY A 88 -13.60 3.68 10.67
CA GLY A 88 -13.97 4.95 10.03
C GLY A 88 -14.11 4.90 8.51
N GLY A 89 -14.27 3.73 7.88
CA GLY A 89 -14.61 3.62 6.46
C GLY A 89 -13.93 2.48 5.70
N THR A 90 -14.17 2.43 4.40
CA THR A 90 -13.69 1.39 3.48
C THR A 90 -12.99 2.00 2.28
N ILE A 91 -11.87 1.42 1.86
CA ILE A 91 -11.21 1.72 0.58
C ILE A 91 -11.20 0.44 -0.26
N SER A 92 -11.58 0.52 -1.52
CA SER A 92 -11.40 -0.56 -2.50
C SER A 92 -10.42 -0.12 -3.58
N VAL A 93 -9.56 -1.04 -4.02
CA VAL A 93 -8.59 -0.77 -5.09
C VAL A 93 -8.61 -1.94 -6.07
N THR A 94 -8.81 -1.62 -7.34
CA THR A 94 -8.79 -2.60 -8.44
C THR A 94 -7.45 -2.56 -9.14
N PHE A 95 -6.88 -3.74 -9.33
CA PHE A 95 -5.60 -3.96 -9.97
C PHE A 95 -5.78 -4.74 -11.27
N ARG A 96 -5.03 -4.34 -12.30
CA ARG A 96 -4.81 -5.12 -13.53
C ARG A 96 -3.32 -5.21 -13.78
N ASP A 97 -2.84 -6.40 -14.11
CA ASP A 97 -1.39 -6.67 -14.27
C ASP A 97 -0.55 -6.22 -13.06
N GLY A 98 -1.11 -6.35 -11.85
CA GLY A 98 -0.46 -5.96 -10.60
C GLY A 98 -0.37 -4.45 -10.36
N LYS A 99 -1.04 -3.63 -11.17
CA LYS A 99 -1.06 -2.17 -11.08
C LYS A 99 -2.46 -1.62 -10.81
N VAL A 100 -2.56 -0.56 -10.00
CA VAL A 100 -3.83 0.13 -9.74
C VAL A 100 -4.40 0.68 -11.05
N ILE A 101 -5.64 0.34 -11.33
CA ILE A 101 -6.42 0.89 -12.45
C ILE A 101 -7.66 1.65 -12.00
N ASP A 102 -8.15 1.39 -10.78
CA ASP A 102 -9.32 2.07 -10.20
C ASP A 102 -9.26 2.05 -8.66
N LYS A 103 -9.92 3.03 -8.02
CA LYS A 103 -10.03 3.11 -6.56
C LYS A 103 -11.37 3.69 -6.12
N GLY A 104 -11.96 3.10 -5.08
CA GLY A 104 -13.21 3.54 -4.45
C GLY A 104 -13.04 3.77 -2.95
N LYS A 105 -13.93 4.58 -2.36
CA LYS A 105 -14.03 4.74 -0.91
C LYS A 105 -15.47 4.86 -0.46
N LEU A 106 -15.74 4.43 0.77
CA LEU A 106 -17.04 4.54 1.43
C LEU A 106 -16.84 4.99 2.87
N GLY A 107 -17.51 6.08 3.24
CA GLY A 107 -17.64 6.53 4.63
C GLY A 107 -16.32 6.92 5.31
N LEU A 108 -15.43 7.64 4.60
CA LEU A 108 -14.20 8.25 5.11
C LEU A 108 -14.37 9.74 5.44
#